data_AF-A0AAV6LWD8-F1
#
_entry.id   AF-A0AAV6LWD8-F1
#
_cell.length_a   1.000
_cell.length_b   1.000
_cell.length_c   1.000
_cell.angle_alpha   90.00
_cell.angle_beta   90.00
_cell.angle_gamma   90.00
#
_symmetry.space_group_name_H-M   'P 1'
#
loop_
_entity.id
_entity.type
_entity.pdbx_description
1 polymer ?
#
loop_
_entity_poly.entity_id
_entity_poly.type
_entity_poly.pdbx_seq_one_letter_code
_entity_poly.pdbx_strand_id
1 'polypeptide(L)'
;MEFLAYFLCFCVVFFILRLKWKTRSTSKLPSGPKPLPVIGNLLDLGNKPHKSLTAMAKIYGPIMTLKLGQVTAVVVSSSAMAKEVLQTIDPSLCDRAILDSLTAHNHN
;
A
#
# COMPACT_ATOMS: atom_id res chain seq x y z
N MET A 1 -16.73 -26.03 -26.96
CA MET A 1 -17.28 -24.84 -26.29
C MET A 1 -17.43 -25.08 -24.78
N GLU A 2 -18.06 -26.18 -24.37
CA GLU A 2 -18.22 -26.57 -22.95
C GLU A 2 -16.93 -26.53 -22.11
N PHE A 3 -15.85 -27.18 -22.56
CA PHE A 3 -14.57 -27.19 -21.83
C PHE A 3 -13.97 -25.79 -21.60
N LEU A 4 -14.10 -24.90 -22.59
CA LEU A 4 -13.63 -23.52 -22.47
C LEU A 4 -14.46 -22.74 -21.45
N ALA A 5 -15.77 -22.98 -21.42
CA ALA A 5 -16.68 -22.38 -20.45
C ALA A 5 -16.38 -22.84 -19.01
N TYR A 6 -16.12 -24.14 -18.80
CA TYR A 6 -15.72 -24.67 -17.49
C TYR A 6 -14.38 -24.10 -17.03
N PHE A 7 -13.39 -24.01 -17.92
CA PHE A 7 -12.09 -23.41 -17.61
C PHE A 7 -12.22 -21.93 -17.22
N LEU A 8 -12.98 -21.14 -17.99
CA LEU A 8 -13.23 -19.74 -17.67
C LEU A 8 -13.94 -19.59 -16.31
N CYS A 9 -14.97 -20.39 -16.05
CA CYS A 9 -15.70 -20.39 -14.78
C CYS A 9 -14.78 -20.70 -13.60
N PHE A 10 -13.92 -21.72 -13.73
CA PHE A 10 -12.93 -22.07 -12.71
C PHE A 10 -11.94 -20.92 -12.45
N CYS A 11 -11.43 -20.28 -13.51
CA CYS A 11 -10.54 -19.11 -13.39
C CYS A 11 -11.21 -17.95 -12.65
N VAL A 12 -12.48 -17.64 -12.97
CA VAL A 12 -13.24 -16.57 -12.31
C VAL A 12 -13.48 -16.90 -10.84
N VAL A 13 -13.92 -18.11 -10.53
CA VAL A 13 -14.15 -18.56 -9.14
C VAL A 13 -12.85 -18.51 -8.34
N PHE A 14 -11.75 -19.04 -8.90
CA PHE A 14 -10.43 -19.01 -8.27
C PHE A 14 -9.95 -17.57 -8.02
N PHE A 15 -10.15 -16.67 -8.98
CA PHE A 15 -9.80 -15.25 -8.83
C PHE A 15 -10.61 -14.60 -7.70
N ILE A 16 -11.93 -14.83 -7.63
CA ILE A 16 -12.78 -14.30 -6.55
C ILE A 16 -12.36 -14.83 -5.18
N LEU A 17 -12.03 -16.13 -5.08
CA LEU A 17 -11.51 -16.74 -3.85
C LEU A 17 -10.19 -16.09 -3.40
N ARG A 18 -9.25 -15.89 -4.33
CA ARG A 18 -7.98 -15.18 -4.06
C ARG A 18 -8.21 -13.75 -3.59
N LEU A 19 -9.16 -13.04 -4.19
CA LEU A 19 -9.52 -11.68 -3.77
C LEU A 19 -10.06 -11.68 -2.35
N LYS A 20 -10.98 -12.58 -2.01
CA LYS A 20 -11.56 -12.69 -0.67
C LYS A 20 -10.52 -13.00 0.40
N TRP A 21 -9.58 -13.90 0.14
CA TRP A 21 -8.54 -14.27 1.11
C TRP A 21 -7.57 -13.12 1.42
N LYS A 22 -7.33 -12.20 0.47
CA LYS A 22 -6.42 -11.07 0.67
C LYS A 22 -7.01 -9.92 1.50
N THR A 23 -8.30 -9.98 1.86
CA THR A 23 -9.00 -8.89 2.60
C THR A 23 -8.92 -8.98 4.12
N ARG A 24 -8.40 -10.07 4.70
CA ARG A 24 -8.29 -10.22 6.16
C ARG A 24 -6.90 -9.83 6.67
N SER A 25 -6.69 -8.54 6.86
CA SER A 25 -5.76 -8.07 7.90
C SER A 25 -6.32 -6.79 8.50
N THR A 26 -7.23 -6.96 9.45
CA THR A 26 -7.72 -5.92 10.35
C THR A 26 -6.79 -5.83 11.57
N SER A 27 -5.48 -5.79 11.34
CA SER A 27 -4.60 -5.26 12.40
C SER A 27 -4.96 -3.79 12.58
N LYS A 28 -4.80 -3.26 13.79
CA LYS A 28 -5.14 -1.88 14.21
C LYS A 28 -4.27 -0.84 13.49
N LEU A 29 -4.39 -0.80 12.17
CA LEU A 29 -3.65 0.07 11.30
C LEU A 29 -4.36 1.43 11.27
N PRO A 30 -3.60 2.52 11.19
CA PRO A 30 -4.17 3.86 11.09
C PRO A 30 -5.06 3.96 9.84
N SER A 31 -6.02 4.87 9.88
CA SER A 31 -6.95 5.15 8.79
C SER A 31 -6.23 5.33 7.45
N GLY A 32 -6.85 4.90 6.36
CA GLY A 32 -6.25 5.03 5.04
C GLY A 32 -7.23 4.75 3.90
N PRO A 33 -6.87 5.13 2.67
CA PRO A 33 -7.67 4.86 1.48
C PRO A 33 -7.84 3.35 1.28
N LYS A 34 -9.04 2.96 0.82
CA LYS A 34 -9.40 1.57 0.57
C LYS A 34 -8.59 1.02 -0.61
N PRO A 35 -7.80 -0.05 -0.42
CA PRO A 35 -6.93 -0.56 -1.47
C PRO A 35 -7.67 -1.37 -2.51
N LEU A 36 -7.30 -1.17 -3.78
CA LEU A 36 -7.75 -2.01 -4.89
C LEU A 36 -7.17 -3.43 -4.78
N PRO A 37 -7.89 -4.45 -5.28
CA PRO A 37 -7.36 -5.81 -5.35
C PRO A 37 -6.09 -5.83 -6.23
N VAL A 38 -5.11 -6.64 -5.82
CA VAL A 38 -3.80 -6.81 -6.48
C VAL A 38 -2.87 -5.58 -6.44
N ILE A 39 -3.32 -4.42 -6.91
CA ILE A 39 -2.51 -3.19 -7.11
C ILE A 39 -2.44 -2.30 -5.85
N GLY A 40 -3.46 -2.33 -5.00
CA GLY A 40 -3.55 -1.44 -3.84
C GLY A 40 -3.84 0.03 -4.23
N ASN A 41 -3.21 0.97 -3.54
CA ASN A 41 -3.33 2.42 -3.68
C ASN A 41 -2.28 2.99 -4.64
N LEU A 42 -1.56 2.15 -5.39
CA LEU A 42 -0.47 2.60 -6.26
C LEU A 42 -0.98 3.54 -7.37
N LEU A 43 -2.21 3.34 -7.83
CA LEU A 43 -2.84 4.21 -8.84
C LEU A 43 -3.08 5.62 -8.31
N ASP A 44 -3.29 5.78 -6.99
CA ASP A 44 -3.55 7.08 -6.37
C ASP A 44 -2.27 7.92 -6.23
N LEU A 45 -1.07 7.30 -6.31
CA LEU A 45 0.20 8.03 -6.19
C LEU A 45 0.56 8.80 -7.48
N GLY A 46 0.17 8.28 -8.65
CA GLY A 46 0.47 8.89 -9.94
C GLY A 46 1.96 9.20 -10.18
N ASN A 47 2.25 10.15 -11.06
CA ASN A 47 3.63 10.52 -11.42
C ASN A 47 4.38 11.32 -10.32
N LYS A 48 3.64 11.90 -9.36
CA LYS A 48 4.20 12.78 -8.31
C LYS A 48 3.79 12.27 -6.93
N PRO A 49 4.41 11.17 -6.45
CA PRO A 49 3.97 10.49 -5.23
C PRO A 49 3.94 11.41 -4.01
N HIS A 50 4.93 12.31 -3.87
CA HIS A 50 5.00 13.27 -2.77
C HIS A 50 3.75 14.19 -2.72
N LYS A 51 3.27 14.70 -3.86
CA LYS A 51 2.07 15.57 -3.89
C LYS A 51 0.81 14.79 -3.54
N SER A 52 0.68 13.59 -4.10
CA SER A 52 -0.46 12.71 -3.84
C SER A 52 -0.52 12.29 -2.37
N LEU A 53 0.63 11.97 -1.77
CA LEU A 53 0.74 11.70 -0.33
C LEU A 53 0.35 12.90 0.53
N THR A 54 0.79 14.11 0.19
CA THR A 54 0.35 15.32 0.90
C THR A 54 -1.16 15.53 0.79
N ALA A 55 -1.75 15.31 -0.40
CA ALA A 55 -3.20 15.43 -0.59
C ALA A 55 -3.95 14.39 0.25
N MET A 56 -3.49 13.14 0.28
CA MET A 56 -4.06 12.08 1.10
C MET A 56 -3.91 12.37 2.61
N ALA A 57 -2.77 12.93 3.05
CA ALA A 57 -2.55 13.28 4.45
C ALA A 57 -3.52 14.38 4.94
N LYS A 58 -3.97 15.27 4.06
CA LYS A 58 -5.02 16.26 4.38
C LYS A 58 -6.39 15.61 4.61
N ILE A 59 -6.65 14.45 4.01
CA ILE A 59 -7.94 13.75 4.09
C ILE A 59 -7.95 12.73 5.24
N TYR A 60 -6.91 11.91 5.33
CA TYR A 60 -6.83 10.77 6.26
C TYR A 60 -6.03 11.07 7.54
N GLY A 61 -5.34 12.21 7.58
CA GLY A 61 -4.54 12.64 8.72
C GLY A 61 -3.03 12.40 8.54
N PRO A 62 -2.23 12.85 9.52
CA PRO A 62 -0.77 12.84 9.44
C PRO A 62 -0.15 11.43 9.52
N ILE A 63 -0.90 10.42 9.95
CA ILE A 63 -0.50 9.02 10.00
C ILE A 63 -1.57 8.22 9.28
N MET A 64 -1.20 7.58 8.18
CA MET A 64 -2.13 6.83 7.35
C MET A 64 -1.53 5.55 6.79
N THR A 65 -2.37 4.56 6.50
CA THR A 65 -1.94 3.30 5.89
C THR A 65 -2.21 3.28 4.39
N LEU A 66 -1.22 2.87 3.61
CA LEU A 66 -1.34 2.65 2.17
C LEU A 66 -0.95 1.21 1.81
N LYS A 67 -1.55 0.68 0.75
CA LYS A 67 -1.13 -0.60 0.17
C LYS A 67 -0.47 -0.34 -1.17
N LEU A 68 0.80 -0.65 -1.33
CA LEU A 68 1.53 -0.54 -2.60
C LEU A 68 1.69 -1.95 -3.18
N GLY A 69 0.72 -2.38 -3.99
CA GLY A 69 0.64 -3.74 -4.53
C GLY A 69 0.41 -4.80 -3.44
N GLN A 70 1.46 -5.54 -3.13
CA GLN A 70 1.46 -6.54 -2.06
C GLN A 70 2.02 -6.02 -0.74
N VAL A 71 2.67 -4.85 -0.74
CA VAL A 71 3.31 -4.26 0.44
C VAL A 71 2.32 -3.33 1.14
N THR A 72 2.20 -3.45 2.46
CA THR A 72 1.48 -2.47 3.30
C THR A 72 2.50 -1.50 3.88
N ALA A 73 2.28 -0.20 3.68
CA ALA A 73 3.14 0.88 4.14
C ALA A 73 2.36 1.83 5.06
N VAL A 74 3.00 2.29 6.13
CA VAL A 74 2.48 3.36 6.99
C VAL A 74 3.22 4.64 6.62
N VAL A 75 2.47 5.67 6.25
CA VAL A 75 3.02 6.97 5.86
C VAL A 75 2.81 7.96 6.99
N VAL A 76 3.91 8.61 7.39
CA VAL A 76 3.94 9.69 8.38
C VAL A 76 4.26 10.99 7.65
N SER A 77 3.30 11.92 7.63
CA SER A 77 3.41 13.19 6.88
C SER A 77 3.66 14.42 7.76
N SER A 78 3.72 14.25 9.09
CA SER A 78 4.03 15.33 10.04
C SER A 78 5.47 15.22 10.54
N SER A 79 6.19 16.34 10.59
CA SER A 79 7.58 16.39 11.06
C SER A 79 7.72 16.01 12.54
N ALA A 80 6.79 16.47 13.38
CA ALA A 80 6.77 16.14 14.81
C ALA A 80 6.59 14.63 15.01
N MET A 81 5.63 14.02 14.31
CA MET A 81 5.40 12.57 14.38
C MET A 81 6.54 11.77 13.78
N ALA A 82 7.14 12.23 12.68
CA ALA A 82 8.28 11.56 12.07
C ALA A 82 9.47 11.53 13.03
N LYS A 83 9.72 12.63 13.75
CA LYS A 83 10.77 12.69 14.76
C LYS A 83 10.54 11.65 15.87
N GLU A 84 9.33 11.57 16.41
CA GLU A 84 8.99 10.60 17.46
C GLU A 84 9.13 9.15 16.96
N VAL A 85 8.63 8.86 15.76
CA VAL A 85 8.70 7.51 15.16
C VAL A 85 10.15 7.12 14.90
N LEU A 86 10.96 8.00 14.31
CA LEU A 86 12.37 7.73 14.04
C LEU A 86 13.16 7.54 15.32
N GLN A 87 12.89 8.31 16.38
CA GLN A 87 13.56 8.17 17.68
C GLN A 87 13.14 6.89 18.42
N THR A 88 11.89 6.46 18.28
CA THR A 88 11.35 5.31 19.04
C THR A 88 11.64 3.97 18.36
N ILE A 89 11.68 3.95 17.02
CA ILE A 89 11.71 2.72 16.21
C ILE A 89 13.08 2.51 15.52
N ASP A 90 14.04 3.42 15.75
CA ASP A 90 15.37 3.50 15.12
C ASP A 90 16.04 2.15 14.80
N PRO A 91 16.25 1.23 15.79
CA PRO A 91 16.97 -0.03 15.51
C PRO A 91 16.21 -0.98 14.58
N SER A 92 14.87 -0.95 14.60
CA SER A 92 14.04 -1.84 13.77
C SER A 92 13.76 -1.28 12.38
N LEU A 93 13.94 0.03 12.18
CA LEU A 93 13.79 0.68 10.89
C LEU A 93 15.10 0.58 10.08
N CYS A 94 16.25 0.69 10.75
CA CYS A 94 17.57 0.58 10.13
C CYS A 94 17.84 -0.78 9.47
N ASP A 95 17.26 -1.88 9.98
CA ASP A 95 17.45 -3.23 9.45
C ASP A 95 16.45 -3.58 8.31
N ARG A 96 15.53 -2.67 7.97
CA ARG A 96 14.50 -2.90 6.97
C ARG A 96 15.00 -2.50 5.59
N ALA A 97 15.15 -3.47 4.69
CA ALA A 97 15.48 -3.21 3.29
C ALA A 97 14.49 -2.19 2.69
N ILE A 98 15.03 -1.06 2.22
CA ILE A 98 14.28 -0.07 1.47
C ILE A 98 13.86 -0.74 0.16
N LEU A 99 12.57 -0.63 -0.20
CA LEU A 99 12.10 -1.16 -1.46
C LEU A 99 12.82 -0.41 -2.58
N ASP A 100 13.65 -1.11 -3.37
CA ASP A 100 14.46 -0.52 -4.46
C ASP A 100 13.61 0.29 -5.47
N SER A 101 12.31 0.02 -5.55
CA SER A 101 11.37 0.79 -6.37
C SER A 101 11.09 2.21 -5.84
N LEU A 102 11.49 2.54 -4.61
CA LEU A 102 11.45 3.88 -4.02
C LEU A 102 12.79 4.60 -4.13
N THR A 103 13.86 3.90 -4.48
CA THR A 103 15.13 4.52 -4.86
C THR A 103 14.87 5.25 -6.16
N ALA A 104 14.67 6.57 -6.06
CA ALA A 104 14.40 7.44 -7.21
C ALA A 104 15.50 7.24 -8.26
N HIS A 105 15.25 6.37 -9.24
CA HIS A 105 16.13 6.21 -10.38
C HIS A 105 16.01 7.47 -11.22
N ASN A 106 17.02 8.33 -11.08
CA ASN A 106 17.35 9.43 -11.97
C ASN A 106 16.22 10.43 -12.24
N HIS A 107 16.09 11.42 -11.36
CA HIS A 107 15.66 12.74 -11.79
C HIS A 107 16.89 13.50 -12.30
N ASN A 108 16.95 13.69 -13.63
CA ASN A 108 17.62 14.83 -14.25
C ASN A 108 16.57 15.93 -14.47
#